data_AF-A0A1Y1CFG6-F1
#
_entry.id   AF-A0A1Y1CFG6-F1
#
_cell.length_a   1.000
_cell.length_b   1.000
_cell.length_c   1.000
_cell.angle_alpha   90.00
_cell.angle_beta   90.00
_cell.angle_gamma   90.00
#
_symmetry.space_group_name_H-M   'P 1'
#
loop_
_entity.id
_entity.type
_entity.pdbx_description
1 polymer ?
#
loop_
_entity_poly.entity_id
_entity_poly.type
_entity_poly.pdbx_seq_one_letter_code
_entity_poly.pdbx_strand_id
1 'polypeptide(L)' 'MREIVLKTLEQITKEKEDARKFPTHVMYVELINELGREINPVLRELLNEGKIKAGNTINDKFIKLLK' A
#
# COMPACT_ATOMS: atom_id res chain seq x y z
N MET A 1 6.34 2.86 -9.49
CA MET A 1 5.53 1.70 -9.05
C MET A 1 6.37 0.42 -8.95
N ARG A 2 7.00 -0.07 -10.05
CA ARG A 2 7.87 -1.26 -10.00
C ARG A 2 8.94 -1.20 -8.91
N GLU A 3 9.64 -0.07 -8.80
CA GLU A 3 10.68 0.12 -7.78
C GLU A 3 10.15 0.16 -6.35
N ILE A 4 8.94 0.71 -6.15
CA ILE A 4 8.29 0.75 -4.83
C ILE A 4 7.98 -0.67 -4.39
N VAL A 5 7.37 -1.47 -5.25
CA VAL A 5 7.07 -2.89 -4.96
C VAL A 5 8.33 -3.68 -4.60
N LEU A 6 9.43 -3.50 -5.33
CA LEU A 6 10.70 -4.17 -5.02
C LEU A 6 11.26 -3.73 -3.67
N LYS A 7 11.26 -2.43 -3.37
CA LYS A 7 11.72 -1.90 -2.08
C LYS A 7 10.88 -2.43 -0.92
N THR A 8 9.55 -2.46 -1.05
CA THR A 8 8.66 -2.99 -0.02
C THR A 8 8.90 -4.49 0.20
N LEU A 9 9.15 -5.28 -0.86
CA LEU A 9 9.52 -6.69 -0.75
C LEU A 9 10.85 -6.88 -0.01
N GLU A 10 11.87 -6.11 -0.36
CA GLU A 10 13.19 -6.14 0.29
C GLU A 10 13.07 -5.79 1.78
N GLN A 11 12.28 -4.76 2.10
CA GLN A 11 12.05 -4.34 3.47
C GLN A 11 11.37 -5.44 4.30
N ILE A 12 10.25 -6.01 3.84
CA ILE A 12 9.53 -7.04 4.60
C ILE A 12 10.41 -8.29 4.78
N THR A 13 11.16 -8.67 3.74
CA THR A 13 12.09 -9.81 3.82
C THR A 13 13.14 -9.56 4.89
N LYS A 14 13.77 -8.38 4.88
CA LYS A 14 14.78 -8.00 5.87
C LYS A 14 14.22 -7.96 7.29
N GLU A 15 13.03 -7.40 7.49
CA GLU A 15 12.36 -7.38 8.80
C GLU A 15 12.09 -8.79 9.35
N LYS A 16 11.75 -9.74 8.47
CA LYS A 16 11.57 -11.15 8.87
C LYS A 16 12.89 -11.82 9.21
N GLU A 17 13.94 -11.57 8.42
CA GLU A 17 15.29 -12.08 8.68
C GLU A 17 15.83 -11.58 10.01
N ASP A 18 15.73 -10.27 10.26
CA ASP A 18 16.16 -9.62 11.50
C ASP A 18 15.37 -10.15 12.71
N ALA A 19 14.07 -10.40 12.54
CA ALA A 19 13.20 -10.97 13.57
C ALA A 19 13.29 -12.51 13.69
N ARG A 20 14.12 -13.18 12.88
CA ARG A 20 14.23 -14.64 12.78
C ARG A 20 12.87 -15.35 12.57
N LYS A 21 11.97 -14.72 11.81
CA LYS A 21 10.65 -15.27 11.47
C LYS A 21 10.74 -16.10 10.20
N PHE A 22 10.33 -17.37 10.30
CA PHE A 22 10.27 -18.29 9.17
C PHE A 22 8.80 -18.62 8.82
N PRO A 23 8.49 -18.80 7.53
CA PRO A 23 9.38 -18.65 6.37
C PRO A 23 9.67 -17.18 6.04
N THR A 24 10.85 -16.90 5.45
CA THR A 24 11.32 -15.55 5.13
C THR A 24 10.71 -14.97 3.85
N HIS A 25 9.95 -15.75 3.07
CA HIS A 25 9.25 -15.20 1.91
C HIS A 25 8.12 -14.25 2.32
N VAL A 26 7.86 -13.26 1.47
CA VAL A 26 6.78 -12.29 1.66
C VAL A 26 5.47 -12.88 1.13
N MET A 27 4.45 -12.92 1.98
CA MET A 27 3.10 -13.29 1.60
C MET A 27 2.45 -12.13 0.84
N TYR A 28 1.60 -12.45 -0.14
CA TYR A 28 0.92 -11.43 -0.93
C TYR A 28 0.15 -10.41 -0.06
N VAL A 29 -0.53 -10.88 0.99
CA VAL A 29 -1.26 -10.01 1.92
C VAL A 29 -0.36 -9.05 2.69
N GLU A 30 0.87 -9.46 3.03
CA GLU A 30 1.85 -8.59 3.71
C GLU A 30 2.29 -7.46 2.78
N LEU A 31 2.59 -7.81 1.52
CA LEU A 31 2.95 -6.83 0.50
C LEU A 31 1.83 -5.82 0.27
N ILE A 32 0.58 -6.27 0.09
CA ILE A 32 -0.56 -5.37 -0.16
C ILE A 32 -0.83 -4.48 1.05
N ASN A 33 -0.72 -5.02 2.26
CA ASN A 33 -0.90 -4.23 3.48
C ASN A 33 0.16 -3.13 3.61
N GLU A 34 1.42 -3.46 3.33
CA GLU A 34 2.53 -2.49 3.46
C GLU A 34 2.47 -1.44 2.35
N LEU A 35 2.23 -1.85 1.09
CA LEU A 35 1.97 -0.90 0.00
C LEU A 35 0.76 0.00 0.32
N GLY A 36 -0.28 -0.56 0.94
CA GLY A 36 -1.42 0.21 1.42
C GLY A 36 -1.03 1.26 2.45
N ARG A 37 -0.12 0.96 3.37
CA ARG A 37 0.41 1.94 4.34
C ARG A 37 1.19 3.07 3.68
N GLU A 38 1.93 2.78 2.61
CA GLU A 38 2.64 3.81 1.84
C GLU A 38 1.70 4.67 0.98
N ILE A 39 0.69 4.05 0.36
CA ILE A 39 -0.22 4.72 -0.60
C ILE A 39 -1.31 5.53 0.12
N ASN A 40 -1.82 5.04 1.25
CA ASN A 40 -2.95 5.68 1.96
C ASN A 40 -2.68 7.15 2.36
N PRO A 41 -1.50 7.53 2.89
CA PRO A 41 -1.15 8.92 3.16
C PRO A 41 -1.22 9.80 1.91
N VAL A 42 -0.65 9.34 0.80
CA VAL A 42 -0.65 10.07 -0.48
C VAL A 42 -2.08 10.26 -0.99
N LEU A 43 -2.92 9.22 -0.92
CA LEU A 43 -4.34 9.35 -1.27
C LEU A 43 -5.06 10.36 -0.37
N ARG A 44 -4.73 10.41 0.93
CA ARG A 44 -5.32 11.36 1.86
C ARG A 44 -4.92 12.79 1.55
N GLU A 45 -3.67 13.03 1.20
CA GLU A 45 -3.19 14.34 0.74
C GLU A 45 -3.93 14.79 -0.51
N LEU A 46 -4.05 13.93 -1.52
CA LEU A 46 -4.78 14.24 -2.75
C LEU A 46 -6.28 14.49 -2.51
N LEU A 47 -6.88 13.82 -1.53
CA LEU A 47 -8.26 14.09 -1.09
C LEU A 47 -8.38 15.47 -0.44
N ASN A 48 -7.45 15.83 0.45
CA ASN A 48 -7.42 17.13 1.12
C ASN A 48 -7.16 18.28 0.13
N GLU A 49 -6.33 18.04 -0.88
CA GLU A 49 -6.07 18.99 -1.98
C GLU A 49 -7.25 19.11 -2.96
N GLY A 50 -8.30 18.30 -2.81
CA GLY A 50 -9.47 18.30 -3.71
C GLY A 50 -9.17 17.77 -5.11
N LYS A 51 -8.03 17.09 -5.32
CA LYS A 51 -7.65 16.51 -6.62
C LYS A 51 -8.36 15.20 -6.90
N ILE A 52 -8.78 14.47 -5.86
CA ILE A 52 -9.54 13.23 -5.98
C ILE A 52 -10.76 13.25 -5.05
N LYS A 53 -11.74 12.38 -5.35
CA LYS A 53 -12.88 12.06 -4.48
C LYS A 53 -12.87 10.57 -4.18
N ALA A 54 -13.12 10.19 -2.92
CA ALA A 54 -13.27 8.81 -2.51
C ALA A 54 -14.63 8.58 -1.83
N GLY A 55 -15.11 7.35 -1.85
CA GLY A 55 -16.35 6.95 -1.19
C GLY A 55 -16.58 5.44 -1.24
N ASN A 56 -17.74 4.99 -0.77
CA ASN A 56 -18.13 3.57 -0.79
C ASN A 56 -19.21 3.34 -1.85
N THR A 57 -19.19 2.18 -2.48
CA THR A 57 -20.26 1.64 -3.34
C THR A 57 -20.76 0.31 -2.77
N ILE A 58 -21.77 -0.29 -3.41
CA ILE A 58 -22.26 -1.63 -3.05
C ILE A 58 -21.16 -2.69 -3.24
N ASN A 59 -20.27 -2.50 -4.21
CA ASN A 59 -19.25 -3.50 -4.56
C ASN A 59 -17.94 -3.27 -3.83
N ASP A 60 -17.51 -2.00 -3.73
CA ASP A 60 -16.24 -1.62 -3.06
C ASP A 60 -16.12 -0.10 -2.88
N LYS A 61 -15.00 0.36 -2.34
CA LYS A 61 -14.57 1.75 -2.34
C LYS A 61 -14.25 2.23 -3.77
N PHE A 62 -14.59 3.47 -4.07
CA PHE A 62 -14.20 4.12 -5.32
C PHE A 62 -13.24 5.28 -5.06
N ILE A 63 -12.39 5.55 -6.05
CA ILE A 63 -11.58 6.76 -6.13
C ILE A 63 -11.78 7.37 -7.52
N LYS A 64 -12.07 8.66 -7.58
CA LYS A 64 -12.33 9.40 -8.82
C LYS A 64 -11.43 10.63 -8.89
N LEU A 65 -10.74 10.82 -10.01
CA LEU A 65 -10.00 12.05 -10.30
C LEU A 65 -10.98 13.21 -10.54
N LEU A 66 -10.71 14.34 -9.91
CA LEU A 66 -11.41 15.60 -10.14
C LEU A 66 -10.58 16.45 -11.10
N LYS A 67 -11.26 17.10 -12.05
CA LYS A 67 -10.65 18.03 -13.02
C LYS A 67 -10.82 19.46 -12.52
#